data_AF-A0A0H2XCU6-F1
#
_entry.id   AF-A0A0H2XCU6-F1
#
_cell.length_a   1.000
_cell.length_b   1.000
_cell.length_c   1.000
_cell.angle_alpha   90.00
_cell.angle_beta   90.00
_cell.angle_gamma   90.00
#
_symmetry.space_group_name_H-M   'P 1'
#
loop_
_entity.id
_entity.type
_entity.pdbx_description
1 polymer ?
#
loop_
_entity_poly.entity_id
_entity_poly.type
_entity_poly.pdbx_seq_one_letter_code
_entity_poly.pdbx_strand_id
1 'polypeptide(L)'
;MVGPLPPEHSGIAEYSAGLVELLRDRGVQVHTVVRGDVERMGMQQVIDELGQADAIVYQMGNHPAFHGWMLPLMAQVPGIVHLHDLVLHHMVAGVLSDEGLLSDGYARVLEQWHSAADVKNATLALRYGTPIWGRDEVVHYPLHQVATKLALEVVVHSRYAAERVAKEFPWLPVTVIPQLYPVAARHRVRDCLNTIAVMGGGQANRRFDWIVEALLQIDPVLTRPLTLEIAGDVEPAVQLQLERISGLQNVRLVNHGRIDDEQFRDMFARADLMIALRQPTMGEASAVVSKALQAGLPVVVSDQAWYAELPSCVRKLPPTPECPDVLGSLLQRLALDSTAYSYWAEECKDQAGRPELDPYAATDRYVRLLKSNRVFSAFRDRVANALASLRIDLESPAAREVQRIDVRASLRGDRWVDSALAALAERGLDSYGRMISARVSPYPHTQALPPDAWQGSAALLNTHLGVVQPSSMLTVRLVLTNDSKVQWLSPSNHSVMPFGIYIGYFWHSSNVPLAPEQPRQWLEEVIEPASSGEQLITLQAPDAPGDYVLEVDLVQESVSWFKSRGFVPARLLVRVEAPQ
;
A
#
# COMPACT_ATOMS: atom_id res chain seq x y z
N MET A 1 7.41 14.25 13.60
CA MET A 1 6.06 14.15 13.00
C MET A 1 5.82 15.39 12.17
N VAL A 2 5.45 15.23 10.92
CA VAL A 2 5.29 16.30 9.92
C VAL A 2 3.84 16.30 9.48
N GLY A 3 3.20 17.47 9.50
CA GLY A 3 1.80 17.61 9.12
C GLY A 3 1.07 18.64 9.97
N PRO A 4 -0.26 18.74 9.83
CA PRO A 4 -1.00 19.81 10.47
C PRO A 4 -1.13 19.60 11.98
N LEU A 5 -1.20 20.70 12.73
CA LEU A 5 -1.42 20.75 14.18
C LEU A 5 -2.33 21.94 14.54
N PRO A 6 -3.02 21.91 15.69
CA PRO A 6 -3.73 23.08 16.19
C PRO A 6 -2.80 24.30 16.20
N PRO A 7 -3.25 25.49 15.73
CA PRO A 7 -4.63 25.92 15.54
C PRO A 7 -5.25 25.63 14.15
N GLU A 8 -4.61 24.84 13.28
CA GLU A 8 -5.21 24.48 11.99
C GLU A 8 -6.52 23.68 12.19
N HIS A 9 -7.61 24.16 11.59
CA HIS A 9 -8.94 23.56 11.74
C HIS A 9 -9.11 22.32 10.85
N SER A 10 -8.45 21.23 11.22
CA SER A 10 -8.54 19.92 10.57
C SER A 10 -8.65 18.78 11.58
N GLY A 11 -9.44 17.76 11.28
CA GLY A 11 -9.53 16.56 12.12
C GLY A 11 -8.20 15.80 12.26
N ILE A 12 -7.32 15.90 11.25
CA ILE A 12 -5.97 15.31 11.28
C ILE A 12 -5.06 16.11 12.22
N ALA A 13 -5.27 17.43 12.33
CA ALA A 13 -4.51 18.27 13.27
C ALA A 13 -4.80 17.86 14.71
N GLU A 14 -6.07 17.71 15.06
CA GLU A 14 -6.50 17.23 16.38
C GLU A 14 -5.96 15.82 16.67
N TYR A 15 -6.09 14.89 15.71
CA TYR A 15 -5.56 13.53 15.85
C TYR A 15 -4.04 13.53 16.07
N SER A 16 -3.31 14.34 15.29
CA SER A 16 -1.85 14.44 15.40
C SER A 16 -1.42 14.98 16.75
N ALA A 17 -2.12 15.99 17.29
CA ALA A 17 -1.87 16.50 18.62
C ALA A 17 -2.08 15.44 19.71
N GLY A 18 -3.20 14.71 19.64
CA GLY A 18 -3.48 13.61 20.59
C GLY A 18 -2.48 12.46 20.49
N LEU A 19 -2.05 12.10 19.27
CA LEU A 19 -1.02 11.07 19.08
C LEU A 19 0.34 11.53 19.62
N VAL A 20 0.71 12.81 19.46
CA VAL A 20 1.94 13.37 20.04
C VAL A 20 1.93 13.25 21.56
N GLU A 21 0.82 13.58 22.22
CA GLU A 21 0.65 13.42 23.67
C GLU A 21 0.82 11.96 24.09
N LEU A 22 0.07 11.05 23.48
CA LEU A 22 0.13 9.61 23.80
C LEU A 22 1.52 9.01 23.58
N LEU A 23 2.23 9.43 22.53
CA LEU A 23 3.60 8.97 22.26
C LEU A 23 4.58 9.47 23.32
N ARG A 24 4.44 10.73 23.78
CA ARG A 24 5.26 11.29 24.86
C ARG A 24 5.02 10.58 26.19
N ASP A 25 3.78 10.23 26.49
CA ASP A 25 3.42 9.41 27.67
C ASP A 25 4.10 8.04 27.65
N ARG A 26 4.38 7.50 26.46
CA ARG A 26 5.14 6.25 26.27
C ARG A 26 6.65 6.45 26.17
N GLY A 27 7.15 7.64 26.51
CA GLY A 27 8.57 7.95 26.57
C GLY A 27 9.21 8.19 25.20
N VAL A 28 8.42 8.43 24.14
CA VAL A 28 8.95 8.79 22.82
C VAL A 28 9.19 10.30 22.77
N GLN A 29 10.39 10.70 22.35
CA GLN A 29 10.68 12.10 22.05
C GLN A 29 10.07 12.47 20.70
N VAL A 30 9.10 13.39 20.70
CA VAL A 30 8.38 13.78 19.48
C VAL A 30 8.60 15.26 19.19
N HIS A 31 9.31 15.52 18.09
CA HIS A 31 9.42 16.82 17.44
C HIS A 31 8.36 16.94 16.35
N THR A 32 7.75 18.12 16.23
CA THR A 32 6.67 18.41 15.29
C THR A 32 7.13 19.45 14.28
N VAL A 33 6.79 19.26 13.00
CA VAL A 33 7.07 20.20 11.91
C VAL A 33 5.75 20.54 11.23
N VAL A 34 5.40 21.83 11.21
CA VAL A 34 4.22 22.36 10.52
C VAL A 34 4.63 23.20 9.31
N ARG A 35 3.66 23.59 8.48
CA ARG A 35 3.91 24.42 7.28
C ARG A 35 4.68 25.70 7.60
N GLY A 36 4.31 26.39 8.68
CA GLY A 36 4.94 27.64 9.11
C GLY A 36 6.43 27.49 9.45
N ASP A 37 6.90 26.30 9.82
CA ASP A 37 8.33 26.04 10.05
C ASP A 37 9.11 26.07 8.74
N VAL A 38 8.56 25.47 7.68
CA VAL A 38 9.17 25.50 6.33
C VAL A 38 9.23 26.94 5.80
N GLU A 39 8.18 27.72 6.02
CA GLU A 39 8.13 29.13 5.60
C GLU A 39 9.14 30.00 6.38
N ARG A 40 9.37 29.69 7.66
CA ARG A 40 10.27 30.45 8.54
C ARG A 40 11.74 30.07 8.39
N MET A 41 12.04 28.78 8.33
CA MET A 41 13.41 28.22 8.38
C MET A 41 13.94 27.89 6.99
N GLY A 42 13.05 27.77 6.01
CA GLY A 42 13.39 27.31 4.67
C GLY A 42 13.45 25.78 4.58
N MET A 43 13.17 25.28 3.37
CA MET A 43 13.09 23.86 3.06
C MET A 43 14.35 23.08 3.44
N GLN A 44 15.54 23.61 3.13
CA GLN A 44 16.80 22.90 3.35
C GLN A 44 17.09 22.66 4.83
N GLN A 45 16.87 23.66 5.69
CA GLN A 45 17.08 23.50 7.12
C GLN A 45 16.14 22.45 7.71
N VAL A 46 14.87 22.46 7.29
CA VAL A 46 13.89 21.44 7.71
C VAL A 46 14.33 20.04 7.27
N ILE A 47 14.85 19.89 6.05
CA ILE A 47 15.39 18.63 5.54
C ILE A 47 16.55 18.13 6.41
N ASP A 48 17.49 19.02 6.74
CA ASP A 48 18.66 18.68 7.57
C ASP A 48 18.22 18.23 8.97
N GLU A 49 17.24 18.90 9.58
CA GLU A 49 16.67 18.53 10.88
C GLU A 49 15.91 17.20 10.85
N LEU A 50 15.06 16.99 9.84
CA LEU A 50 14.38 15.71 9.62
C LEU A 50 15.41 14.59 9.42
N GLY A 51 16.53 14.89 8.78
CA GLY A 51 17.61 13.96 8.54
C GLY A 51 18.27 13.39 9.80
N GLN A 52 18.14 14.07 10.95
CA GLN A 52 18.66 13.65 12.26
C GLN A 52 17.68 12.79 13.08
N ALA A 53 16.42 12.68 12.65
CA ALA A 53 15.41 11.94 13.39
C ALA A 53 15.58 10.42 13.24
N ASP A 54 15.31 9.66 14.32
CA ASP A 54 15.29 8.19 14.27
C ASP A 54 14.18 7.62 13.35
N ALA A 55 13.08 8.38 13.19
CA ALA A 55 11.97 8.06 12.31
C ALA A 55 11.18 9.33 11.98
N ILE A 56 10.66 9.40 10.75
CA ILE A 56 9.81 10.50 10.28
C ILE A 56 8.43 9.94 9.97
N VAL A 57 7.40 10.67 10.40
CA VAL A 57 5.99 10.34 10.15
C VAL A 57 5.35 11.54 9.46
N TYR A 58 4.81 11.33 8.26
CA TYR A 58 4.04 12.31 7.49
C TYR A 58 2.54 12.04 7.64
N GLN A 59 1.78 13.03 8.13
CA GLN A 59 0.33 12.93 8.30
C GLN A 59 -0.37 13.38 7.02
N MET A 60 -0.75 12.42 6.16
CA MET A 60 -1.24 12.69 4.80
C MET A 60 -2.76 12.55 4.71
N GLY A 61 -3.42 13.61 4.23
CA GLY A 61 -4.87 13.65 3.98
C GLY A 61 -5.22 14.44 2.71
N ASN A 62 -6.50 14.51 2.40
CA ASN A 62 -7.00 15.07 1.13
C ASN A 62 -7.25 16.60 1.17
N HIS A 63 -6.27 17.39 1.62
CA HIS A 63 -6.36 18.85 1.60
C HIS A 63 -5.03 19.52 1.19
N PRO A 64 -5.02 20.35 0.12
CA PRO A 64 -3.78 20.87 -0.47
C PRO A 64 -3.00 21.75 0.51
N ALA A 65 -3.68 22.68 1.20
CA ALA A 65 -3.02 23.64 2.08
C ALA A 65 -2.37 22.97 3.32
N PHE A 66 -2.93 21.86 3.80
CA PHE A 66 -2.48 21.16 5.01
C PHE A 66 -1.44 20.09 4.71
N HIS A 67 -1.48 19.47 3.53
CA HIS A 67 -0.68 18.28 3.23
C HIS A 67 0.21 18.41 1.99
N GLY A 68 -0.14 19.23 1.01
CA GLY A 68 0.58 19.33 -0.27
C GLY A 68 2.04 19.75 -0.13
N TRP A 69 2.33 20.68 0.78
CA TRP A 69 3.69 21.16 1.08
C TRP A 69 4.64 20.07 1.60
N MET A 70 4.10 18.93 2.07
CA MET A 70 4.91 17.80 2.52
C MET A 70 5.45 16.96 1.37
N LEU A 71 4.84 16.96 0.18
CA LEU A 71 5.27 16.09 -0.92
C LEU A 71 6.73 16.32 -1.34
N PRO A 72 7.23 17.57 -1.50
CA PRO A 72 8.64 17.81 -1.78
C PRO A 72 9.58 17.39 -0.64
N LEU A 73 9.12 17.48 0.62
CA LEU A 73 9.88 16.97 1.77
C LEU A 73 9.97 15.45 1.74
N MET A 74 8.87 14.76 1.47
CA MET A 74 8.78 13.31 1.39
C MET A 74 9.68 12.75 0.28
N ALA A 75 9.78 13.44 -0.85
CA ALA A 75 10.65 13.04 -1.96
C ALA A 75 12.14 13.12 -1.57
N GLN A 76 12.54 14.13 -0.79
CA GLN A 76 13.93 14.31 -0.38
C GLN A 76 14.30 13.49 0.86
N VAL A 77 13.36 13.33 1.79
CA VAL A 77 13.55 12.60 3.03
C VAL A 77 12.38 11.62 3.24
N PRO A 78 12.42 10.43 2.61
CA PRO A 78 11.36 9.44 2.75
C PRO A 78 11.16 9.02 4.21
N GLY A 79 9.90 8.75 4.57
CA GLY A 79 9.52 8.35 5.92
C GLY A 79 8.28 7.47 5.95
N ILE A 80 7.72 7.28 7.13
CA ILE A 80 6.43 6.62 7.32
C ILE A 80 5.33 7.58 6.87
N VAL A 81 4.44 7.12 6.00
CA VAL A 81 3.25 7.90 5.60
C VAL A 81 2.06 7.37 6.40
N HIS A 82 1.55 8.20 7.31
CA HIS A 82 0.27 7.95 7.95
C HIS A 82 -0.83 8.50 7.05
N LEU A 83 -1.45 7.61 6.29
CA LEU A 83 -2.44 7.92 5.27
C LEU A 83 -3.85 7.90 5.86
N HIS A 84 -4.45 9.08 5.99
CA HIS A 84 -5.80 9.27 6.54
C HIS A 84 -6.90 9.09 5.49
N ASP A 85 -6.60 9.47 4.25
CA ASP A 85 -7.53 9.40 3.11
C ASP A 85 -6.90 8.60 1.96
N LEU A 86 -7.64 7.68 1.36
CA LEU A 86 -7.20 7.04 0.12
C LEU A 86 -7.39 7.95 -1.09
N VAL A 87 -8.50 8.68 -1.13
CA VAL A 87 -8.88 9.54 -2.26
C VAL A 87 -8.24 10.92 -2.08
N LEU A 88 -7.13 11.21 -2.77
CA LEU A 88 -6.31 12.42 -2.60
C LEU A 88 -6.49 13.48 -3.70
N HIS A 89 -7.59 13.45 -4.46
CA HIS A 89 -7.76 14.34 -5.60
C HIS A 89 -7.85 15.83 -5.27
N HIS A 90 -8.49 16.22 -4.15
CA HIS A 90 -8.55 17.64 -3.78
C HIS A 90 -7.17 18.17 -3.41
N MET A 91 -6.35 17.33 -2.76
CA MET A 91 -4.95 17.65 -2.50
C MET A 91 -4.17 17.82 -3.81
N VAL A 92 -4.23 16.86 -4.73
CA VAL A 92 -3.50 16.92 -6.01
C VAL A 92 -3.96 18.08 -6.88
N ALA A 93 -5.27 18.26 -7.05
CA ALA A 93 -5.82 19.34 -7.86
C ALA A 93 -5.48 20.71 -7.28
N GLY A 94 -5.51 20.87 -5.95
CA GLY A 94 -5.13 22.12 -5.31
C GLY A 94 -3.65 22.46 -5.50
N VAL A 95 -2.75 21.50 -5.29
CA VAL A 95 -1.30 21.71 -5.51
C VAL A 95 -1.01 22.10 -6.96
N LEU A 96 -1.59 21.38 -7.93
CA LEU A 96 -1.40 21.71 -9.35
C LEU A 96 -2.05 23.04 -9.74
N SER A 97 -3.14 23.43 -9.08
CA SER A 97 -3.77 24.73 -9.29
C SER A 97 -2.87 25.86 -8.80
N ASP A 98 -2.28 25.74 -7.61
CA ASP A 98 -1.38 26.74 -7.03
C ASP A 98 -0.11 26.92 -7.90
N GLU A 99 0.33 25.87 -8.58
CA GLU A 99 1.46 25.90 -9.53
C GLU A 99 1.09 26.33 -10.96
N GLY A 100 -0.21 26.55 -11.26
CA GLY A 100 -0.68 26.88 -12.61
C GLY A 100 -0.60 25.72 -13.61
N LEU A 101 -0.49 24.48 -13.12
CA LEU A 101 -0.29 23.26 -13.91
C LEU A 101 -1.52 22.35 -13.98
N LEU A 102 -2.67 22.75 -13.43
CA LEU A 102 -3.86 21.89 -13.31
C LEU A 102 -4.30 21.26 -14.65
N SER A 103 -4.34 22.04 -15.73
CA SER A 103 -4.86 21.59 -17.04
C SER A 103 -4.04 20.46 -17.66
N ASP A 104 -2.71 20.58 -17.66
CA ASP A 104 -1.80 19.63 -18.31
C ASP A 104 -1.22 18.61 -17.31
N GLY A 105 -1.03 19.02 -16.06
CA GLY A 105 -0.41 18.23 -15.01
C GLY A 105 -1.34 17.17 -14.42
N TYR A 106 -2.63 17.45 -14.31
CA TYR A 106 -3.57 16.52 -13.66
C TYR A 106 -3.76 15.23 -14.45
N ALA A 107 -3.88 15.33 -15.78
CA ALA A 107 -3.93 14.17 -16.67
C ALA A 107 -2.64 13.33 -16.54
N ARG A 108 -1.47 13.98 -16.53
CA ARG A 108 -0.18 13.31 -16.38
C ARG A 108 -0.04 12.57 -15.05
N VAL A 109 -0.58 13.12 -13.96
CA VAL A 109 -0.58 12.42 -12.65
C VAL A 109 -1.46 11.18 -12.71
N LEU A 110 -2.64 11.26 -13.34
CA LEU A 110 -3.52 10.10 -13.51
C LEU A 110 -2.91 9.02 -14.42
N GLU A 111 -2.24 9.43 -15.50
CA GLU A 111 -1.56 8.53 -16.46
C GLU A 111 -0.48 7.66 -15.82
N GLN A 112 0.08 8.06 -14.68
CA GLN A 112 1.05 7.26 -13.95
C GLN A 112 0.44 5.98 -13.35
N TRP A 113 -0.87 5.97 -13.05
CA TRP A 113 -1.49 4.94 -12.22
C TRP A 113 -2.78 4.36 -12.81
N HIS A 114 -3.34 4.98 -13.86
CA HIS A 114 -4.61 4.58 -14.46
C HIS A 114 -4.50 4.38 -15.97
N SER A 115 -5.42 3.58 -16.53
CA SER A 115 -5.40 3.29 -17.96
C SER A 115 -5.73 4.53 -18.79
N ALA A 116 -5.33 4.55 -20.07
CA ALA A 116 -5.67 5.65 -20.97
C ALA A 116 -7.20 5.89 -21.10
N ALA A 117 -8.01 4.84 -20.95
CA ALA A 117 -9.47 4.95 -20.93
C ALA A 117 -9.97 5.66 -19.66
N ASP A 118 -9.44 5.28 -18.50
CA ASP A 118 -9.75 5.90 -17.20
C ASP A 118 -9.37 7.38 -17.16
N VAL A 119 -8.15 7.70 -17.63
CA VAL A 119 -7.66 9.07 -17.75
C VAL A 119 -8.57 9.88 -18.67
N LYS A 120 -8.96 9.33 -19.84
CA LYS A 120 -9.87 10.01 -20.77
C LYS A 120 -11.22 10.31 -20.12
N ASN A 121 -11.79 9.36 -19.38
CA ASN A 121 -13.05 9.56 -18.68
C ASN A 121 -12.93 10.62 -17.58
N ALA A 122 -11.86 10.57 -16.79
CA ALA A 122 -11.59 11.52 -15.71
C ALA A 122 -11.29 12.94 -16.20
N THR A 123 -10.60 13.08 -17.35
CA THR A 123 -10.20 14.37 -17.92
C THR A 123 -11.27 15.02 -18.79
N LEU A 124 -12.17 14.23 -19.40
CA LEU A 124 -13.32 14.77 -20.14
C LEU A 124 -14.23 15.59 -19.21
N ALA A 125 -14.36 15.18 -17.95
CA ALA A 125 -15.12 15.88 -16.93
C ALA A 125 -14.60 17.30 -16.64
N LEU A 126 -13.29 17.53 -16.76
CA LEU A 126 -12.67 18.84 -16.56
C LEU A 126 -13.00 19.85 -17.65
N ARG A 127 -13.33 19.39 -18.86
CA ARG A 127 -13.56 20.25 -20.02
C ARG A 127 -15.03 20.64 -20.21
N TYR A 128 -15.97 19.87 -19.67
CA TYR A 128 -17.39 19.99 -20.00
C TYR A 128 -18.35 19.94 -18.79
N GLY A 129 -17.87 20.01 -17.55
CA GLY A 129 -18.74 20.02 -16.38
C GLY A 129 -18.00 20.09 -15.05
N THR A 130 -18.60 19.53 -13.99
CA THR A 130 -17.94 19.41 -12.68
C THR A 130 -16.71 18.51 -12.80
N PRO A 131 -15.53 18.93 -12.31
CA PRO A 131 -14.34 18.08 -12.24
C PRO A 131 -14.60 16.74 -11.55
N ILE A 132 -13.79 15.73 -11.84
CA ILE A 132 -13.99 14.40 -11.26
C ILE A 132 -13.96 14.40 -9.72
N TRP A 133 -13.16 15.27 -9.09
CA TRP A 133 -13.11 15.42 -7.63
C TRP A 133 -14.38 16.03 -7.00
N GLY A 134 -15.31 16.54 -7.81
CA GLY A 134 -16.62 16.98 -7.37
C GLY A 134 -17.73 15.98 -7.66
N ARG A 135 -17.39 14.71 -7.97
CA ARG A 135 -18.35 13.66 -8.30
C ARG A 135 -18.11 12.39 -7.48
N ASP A 136 -19.14 11.56 -7.39
CA ASP A 136 -19.09 10.32 -6.62
C ASP A 136 -18.14 9.28 -7.22
N GLU A 137 -17.93 9.28 -8.55
CA GLU A 137 -17.06 8.31 -9.24
C GLU A 137 -15.56 8.51 -8.91
N VAL A 138 -15.20 9.59 -8.22
CA VAL A 138 -13.83 9.88 -7.78
C VAL A 138 -13.22 8.72 -6.98
N VAL A 139 -14.04 7.96 -6.27
CA VAL A 139 -13.60 6.82 -5.44
C VAL A 139 -12.97 5.68 -6.23
N HIS A 140 -13.20 5.64 -7.55
CA HIS A 140 -12.57 4.66 -8.44
C HIS A 140 -11.12 5.01 -8.81
N TYR A 141 -10.67 6.23 -8.47
CA TYR A 141 -9.36 6.75 -8.89
C TYR A 141 -8.53 7.30 -7.71
N PRO A 142 -8.40 6.61 -6.57
CA PRO A 142 -8.03 7.20 -5.29
C PRO A 142 -6.78 8.12 -5.26
N LEU A 143 -5.78 7.96 -6.12
CA LEU A 143 -4.59 8.82 -6.14
C LEU A 143 -3.72 8.77 -4.86
N HIS A 144 -3.91 7.81 -3.94
CA HIS A 144 -2.99 7.62 -2.80
C HIS A 144 -1.54 7.33 -3.24
N GLN A 145 -1.34 6.87 -4.48
CA GLN A 145 -0.05 6.56 -5.07
C GLN A 145 0.90 7.76 -5.06
N VAL A 146 0.38 8.99 -5.11
CA VAL A 146 1.22 10.22 -5.07
C VAL A 146 2.01 10.33 -3.76
N ALA A 147 1.46 9.84 -2.65
CA ALA A 147 2.10 9.85 -1.34
C ALA A 147 2.75 8.50 -1.02
N THR A 148 2.05 7.40 -1.30
CA THR A 148 2.52 6.03 -0.96
C THR A 148 3.76 5.60 -1.74
N LYS A 149 3.97 6.09 -2.98
CA LYS A 149 5.22 5.86 -3.73
C LYS A 149 6.47 6.44 -3.06
N LEU A 150 6.30 7.46 -2.20
CA LEU A 150 7.37 8.13 -1.45
C LEU A 150 7.53 7.54 -0.05
N ALA A 151 6.69 6.58 0.33
CA ALA A 151 6.67 6.02 1.67
C ALA A 151 7.70 4.90 1.84
N LEU A 152 8.36 4.87 2.99
CA LEU A 152 9.11 3.68 3.43
C LEU A 152 8.19 2.57 3.96
N GLU A 153 7.09 3.01 4.57
CA GLU A 153 6.06 2.22 5.22
C GLU A 153 4.80 3.09 5.35
N VAL A 154 3.63 2.46 5.36
CA VAL A 154 2.35 3.16 5.44
C VAL A 154 1.60 2.75 6.70
N VAL A 155 1.04 3.74 7.39
CA VAL A 155 0.05 3.54 8.44
C VAL A 155 -1.32 3.95 7.91
N VAL A 156 -2.33 3.12 8.14
CA VAL A 156 -3.73 3.41 7.80
C VAL A 156 -4.65 3.06 8.97
N HIS A 157 -5.90 3.53 8.92
CA HIS A 157 -6.88 3.30 9.97
C HIS A 157 -7.81 2.09 9.77
N SER A 158 -7.76 1.44 8.61
CA SER A 158 -8.67 0.34 8.24
C SER A 158 -7.97 -0.76 7.44
N ARG A 159 -8.46 -1.99 7.54
CA ARG A 159 -7.99 -3.09 6.67
C ARG A 159 -8.37 -2.82 5.22
N TYR A 160 -9.53 -2.23 4.98
CA TYR A 160 -9.96 -1.77 3.66
C TYR A 160 -8.94 -0.85 3.00
N ALA A 161 -8.39 0.12 3.73
CA ALA A 161 -7.33 0.98 3.20
C ALA A 161 -6.03 0.20 3.01
N ALA A 162 -5.69 -0.69 3.93
CA ALA A 162 -4.48 -1.50 3.82
C ALA A 162 -4.49 -2.42 2.60
N GLU A 163 -5.61 -3.10 2.34
CA GLU A 163 -5.78 -4.00 1.20
C GLU A 163 -5.63 -3.27 -0.13
N ARG A 164 -6.09 -2.02 -0.23
CA ARG A 164 -5.94 -1.20 -1.44
C ARG A 164 -4.51 -0.77 -1.67
N VAL A 165 -3.85 -0.28 -0.62
CA VAL A 165 -2.41 0.06 -0.70
C VAL A 165 -1.61 -1.20 -1.06
N ALA A 166 -1.88 -2.34 -0.42
CA ALA A 166 -1.17 -3.59 -0.66
C ALA A 166 -1.46 -4.19 -2.05
N LYS A 167 -2.64 -3.98 -2.62
CA LYS A 167 -2.98 -4.42 -3.99
C LYS A 167 -2.07 -3.75 -5.03
N GLU A 168 -1.78 -2.47 -4.84
CA GLU A 168 -0.97 -1.68 -5.78
C GLU A 168 0.53 -1.70 -5.45
N PHE A 169 0.85 -1.79 -4.16
CA PHE A 169 2.22 -1.89 -3.65
C PHE A 169 2.38 -3.13 -2.74
N PRO A 170 2.38 -4.37 -3.29
CA PRO A 170 2.48 -5.59 -2.49
C PRO A 170 3.74 -5.71 -1.61
N TRP A 171 4.78 -4.95 -1.95
CA TRP A 171 6.06 -4.92 -1.24
C TRP A 171 6.13 -3.86 -0.13
N LEU A 172 5.19 -2.91 -0.08
CA LEU A 172 5.20 -1.80 0.86
C LEU A 172 4.59 -2.27 2.19
N PRO A 173 5.33 -2.18 3.32
CA PRO A 173 4.75 -2.54 4.61
C PRO A 173 3.57 -1.62 4.92
N VAL A 174 2.44 -2.22 5.30
CA VAL A 174 1.24 -1.48 5.72
C VAL A 174 0.82 -1.93 7.10
N THR A 175 0.79 -0.99 8.04
CA THR A 175 0.36 -1.23 9.41
C THR A 175 -0.99 -0.56 9.65
N VAL A 176 -2.00 -1.35 10.03
CA VAL A 176 -3.29 -0.80 10.46
C VAL A 176 -3.17 -0.34 11.91
N ILE A 177 -3.54 0.90 12.23
CA ILE A 177 -3.65 1.42 13.60
C ILE A 177 -4.98 2.18 13.70
N PRO A 178 -5.90 1.78 14.61
CA PRO A 178 -7.20 2.44 14.71
C PRO A 178 -7.04 3.91 15.10
N GLN A 179 -7.87 4.77 14.53
CA GLN A 179 -7.91 6.19 14.86
C GLN A 179 -8.60 6.38 16.21
N LEU A 180 -7.84 6.58 17.28
CA LEU A 180 -8.34 6.79 18.65
C LEU A 180 -7.73 8.03 19.27
N TYR A 181 -8.45 8.63 20.24
CA TYR A 181 -8.10 9.91 20.85
C TYR A 181 -7.84 9.76 22.35
N PRO A 182 -6.92 10.55 22.95
CA PRO A 182 -6.64 10.50 24.39
C PRO A 182 -7.84 10.95 25.23
N VAL A 183 -8.62 11.89 24.72
CA VAL A 183 -9.80 12.43 25.39
C VAL A 183 -11.04 12.11 24.58
N ALA A 184 -11.96 11.37 25.20
CA ALA A 184 -13.33 11.17 24.72
C ALA A 184 -14.31 11.74 25.75
N ALA A 185 -15.56 12.00 25.32
CA ALA A 185 -16.60 12.43 26.25
C ALA A 185 -16.84 11.36 27.33
N ARG A 186 -17.14 11.79 28.55
CA ARG A 186 -17.46 10.86 29.64
C ARG A 186 -18.74 10.10 29.31
N HIS A 187 -18.73 8.81 29.61
CA HIS A 187 -19.90 7.97 29.49
C HIS A 187 -21.05 8.49 30.37
N ARG A 188 -22.30 8.31 29.90
CA ARG A 188 -23.52 8.47 30.69
C ARG A 188 -24.52 7.36 30.37
N VAL A 189 -25.39 7.08 31.34
CA VAL A 189 -26.52 6.15 31.17
C VAL A 189 -27.53 6.75 30.18
N ARG A 190 -28.07 5.90 29.30
CA ARG A 190 -29.03 6.25 28.24
C ARG A 190 -30.20 5.26 28.25
N ASP A 191 -31.31 5.67 28.85
CA ASP A 191 -32.48 4.77 29.04
C ASP A 191 -33.55 4.91 27.94
N CYS A 192 -33.49 5.98 27.14
CA CYS A 192 -34.37 6.18 25.99
C CYS A 192 -33.70 7.04 24.92
N LEU A 193 -34.22 6.95 23.69
CA LEU A 193 -33.77 7.74 22.54
C LEU A 193 -34.56 9.06 22.46
N ASN A 194 -33.91 10.18 22.77
CA ASN A 194 -34.51 11.53 22.63
C ASN A 194 -33.71 12.44 21.70
N THR A 195 -32.38 12.31 21.68
CA THR A 195 -31.50 13.18 20.90
C THR A 195 -30.61 12.39 19.94
N ILE A 196 -30.78 12.64 18.65
CA ILE A 196 -29.94 12.14 17.57
C ILE A 196 -28.94 13.23 17.18
N ALA A 197 -27.66 12.92 17.21
CA ALA A 197 -26.59 13.80 16.78
C ALA A 197 -26.08 13.41 15.38
N VAL A 198 -25.93 14.41 14.51
CA VAL A 198 -25.21 14.30 13.23
C VAL A 198 -24.09 15.35 13.24
N MET A 199 -22.85 14.89 13.30
CA MET A 199 -21.68 15.74 13.56
C MET A 199 -20.66 15.70 12.42
N GLY A 200 -20.06 16.86 12.15
CA GLY A 200 -19.09 17.08 11.09
C GLY A 200 -19.77 17.53 9.80
N GLY A 201 -19.13 18.46 9.07
CA GLY A 201 -19.73 19.28 8.01
C GLY A 201 -20.71 18.58 7.06
N GLY A 202 -21.81 19.26 6.75
CA GLY A 202 -22.97 18.77 5.99
C GLY A 202 -22.76 18.73 4.48
N GLN A 203 -21.88 17.84 4.04
CA GLN A 203 -21.67 17.50 2.62
C GLN A 203 -22.72 16.48 2.14
N ALA A 204 -23.08 16.54 0.85
CA ALA A 204 -24.08 15.64 0.26
C ALA A 204 -23.78 14.14 0.49
N ASN A 205 -22.50 13.74 0.45
CA ASN A 205 -22.10 12.35 0.65
C ASN A 205 -22.40 11.82 2.07
N ARG A 206 -22.74 12.66 3.05
CA ARG A 206 -23.15 12.24 4.41
C ARG A 206 -24.61 11.82 4.53
N ARG A 207 -25.34 11.84 3.41
CA ARG A 207 -26.70 11.31 3.26
C ARG A 207 -27.72 11.85 4.25
N PHE A 208 -27.71 13.18 4.44
CA PHE A 208 -28.76 13.88 5.19
C PHE A 208 -30.15 13.68 4.56
N ASP A 209 -30.21 13.48 3.23
CA ASP A 209 -31.42 13.06 2.52
C ASP A 209 -32.02 11.80 3.13
N TRP A 210 -31.21 10.76 3.38
CA TRP A 210 -31.69 9.51 3.98
C TRP A 210 -32.19 9.66 5.41
N ILE A 211 -31.51 10.50 6.21
CA ILE A 211 -31.91 10.79 7.59
C ILE A 211 -33.25 11.53 7.60
N VAL A 212 -33.41 12.54 6.73
CA VAL A 212 -34.65 13.30 6.58
C VAL A 212 -35.81 12.40 6.17
N GLU A 213 -35.64 11.56 5.14
CA GLU A 213 -36.69 10.64 4.69
C GLU A 213 -37.10 9.66 5.81
N ALA A 214 -36.14 9.08 6.52
CA ALA A 214 -36.44 8.19 7.65
C ALA A 214 -37.24 8.90 8.76
N LEU A 215 -36.89 10.15 9.08
CA LEU A 215 -37.57 10.94 10.10
C LEU A 215 -39.00 11.33 9.68
N LEU A 216 -39.20 11.66 8.39
CA LEU A 216 -40.53 11.93 7.83
C LEU A 216 -41.46 10.72 7.95
N GLN A 217 -40.93 9.51 7.73
CA GLN A 217 -41.69 8.27 7.80
C GLN A 217 -42.17 7.96 9.23
N ILE A 218 -41.33 8.24 10.25
CA ILE A 218 -41.63 7.86 11.63
C ILE A 218 -42.39 8.94 12.42
N ASP A 219 -42.36 10.21 12.01
CA ASP A 219 -42.99 11.31 12.75
C ASP A 219 -44.44 11.03 13.22
N PRO A 220 -45.34 10.46 12.39
CA PRO A 220 -46.74 10.23 12.80
C PRO A 220 -46.92 9.15 13.87
N VAL A 221 -45.94 8.26 14.04
CA VAL A 221 -46.02 7.10 14.95
C VAL A 221 -45.23 7.31 16.24
N LEU A 222 -44.46 8.39 16.34
CA LEU A 222 -43.73 8.74 17.56
C LEU A 222 -44.70 9.15 18.68
N THR A 223 -44.47 8.61 19.88
CA THR A 223 -45.25 8.94 21.09
C THR A 223 -44.57 9.98 21.98
N ARG A 224 -43.30 10.29 21.69
CA ARG A 224 -42.46 11.27 22.39
C ARG A 224 -41.67 12.08 21.36
N PRO A 225 -41.32 13.33 21.68
CA PRO A 225 -40.55 14.15 20.77
C PRO A 225 -39.12 13.62 20.61
N LEU A 226 -38.62 13.66 19.37
CA LEU A 226 -37.27 13.27 18.98
C LEU A 226 -36.55 14.52 18.44
N THR A 227 -35.34 14.79 18.92
CA THR A 227 -34.55 15.95 18.49
C THR A 227 -33.41 15.48 17.59
N LEU A 228 -33.34 16.00 16.37
CA LEU A 228 -32.17 15.90 15.50
C LEU A 228 -31.31 17.14 15.69
N GLU A 229 -30.10 16.94 16.20
CA GLU A 229 -29.11 18.00 16.36
C GLU A 229 -27.98 17.86 15.33
N ILE A 230 -27.63 18.97 14.69
CA ILE A 230 -26.61 19.04 13.65
C ILE A 230 -25.53 20.04 14.04
N ALA A 231 -24.27 19.63 13.89
CA ALA A 231 -23.12 20.50 14.08
C ALA A 231 -22.13 20.40 12.91
N GLY A 232 -21.75 21.58 12.40
CA GLY A 232 -20.87 21.78 11.24
C GLY A 232 -21.53 22.64 10.17
N ASP A 233 -20.72 23.19 9.28
CA ASP A 233 -21.19 23.95 8.12
C ASP A 233 -21.95 23.02 7.15
N VAL A 234 -23.13 23.42 6.72
CA VAL A 234 -24.03 22.62 5.86
C VAL A 234 -24.11 23.22 4.47
N GLU A 235 -23.99 22.40 3.43
CA GLU A 235 -24.14 22.85 2.05
C GLU A 235 -25.58 23.31 1.75
N PRO A 236 -25.79 24.30 0.86
CA PRO A 236 -27.13 24.79 0.53
C PRO A 236 -28.11 23.69 0.10
N ALA A 237 -27.63 22.71 -0.67
CA ALA A 237 -28.45 21.57 -1.11
C ALA A 237 -28.92 20.70 0.06
N VAL A 238 -28.07 20.52 1.08
CA VAL A 238 -28.41 19.78 2.29
C VAL A 238 -29.36 20.59 3.18
N GLN A 239 -29.16 21.91 3.27
CA GLN A 239 -30.06 22.80 4.01
C GLN A 239 -31.50 22.70 3.49
N LEU A 240 -31.70 22.65 2.16
CA LEU A 240 -33.01 22.45 1.55
C LEU A 240 -33.66 21.10 1.93
N GLN A 241 -32.86 20.05 2.12
CA GLN A 241 -33.38 18.77 2.62
C GLN A 241 -33.85 18.88 4.07
N LEU A 242 -33.06 19.56 4.91
CA LEU A 242 -33.37 19.75 6.33
C LEU A 242 -34.64 20.58 6.57
N GLU A 243 -34.95 21.53 5.68
CA GLU A 243 -36.19 22.31 5.77
C GLU A 243 -37.47 21.46 5.74
N ARG A 244 -37.39 20.26 5.15
CA ARG A 244 -38.52 19.33 5.05
C ARG A 244 -38.97 18.79 6.41
N ILE A 245 -38.10 18.82 7.42
CA ILE A 245 -38.44 18.33 8.79
C ILE A 245 -38.76 19.46 9.77
N SER A 246 -38.59 20.73 9.39
CA SER A 246 -38.83 21.88 10.28
C SER A 246 -40.29 22.09 10.70
N GLY A 247 -41.24 21.40 10.07
CA GLY A 247 -42.69 21.49 10.36
C GLY A 247 -43.31 20.21 10.95
N LEU A 248 -42.48 19.24 11.33
CA LEU A 248 -42.95 17.97 11.89
C LEU A 248 -43.48 18.13 13.32
N GLN A 249 -44.40 17.23 13.71
CA GLN A 249 -45.09 17.35 15.01
C GLN A 249 -44.23 16.83 16.16
N ASN A 250 -43.57 15.70 15.95
CA ASN A 250 -42.81 14.97 16.96
C ASN A 250 -41.30 15.04 16.72
N VAL A 251 -40.84 15.39 15.52
CA VAL A 251 -39.42 15.59 15.22
C VAL A 251 -39.05 17.08 15.31
N ARG A 252 -37.99 17.40 16.05
CA ARG A 252 -37.44 18.75 16.18
C ARG A 252 -36.05 18.82 15.55
N LEU A 253 -35.81 19.82 14.72
CA LEU A 253 -34.49 20.09 14.16
C LEU A 253 -33.80 21.22 14.93
N VAL A 254 -32.55 20.99 15.36
CA VAL A 254 -31.66 22.02 15.89
C VAL A 254 -30.37 21.99 15.07
N ASN A 255 -30.16 23.02 14.25
CA ASN A 255 -28.90 23.20 13.53
C ASN A 255 -28.05 24.25 14.25
N HIS A 256 -26.93 23.82 14.83
CA HIS A 256 -26.02 24.70 15.56
C HIS A 256 -25.03 25.43 14.64
N GLY A 257 -24.94 25.04 13.36
CA GLY A 257 -23.88 25.51 12.47
C GLY A 257 -22.50 25.15 12.99
N ARG A 258 -21.51 26.03 12.78
CA ARG A 258 -20.16 25.86 13.31
C ARG A 258 -20.13 26.17 14.80
N ILE A 259 -19.65 25.21 15.57
CA ILE A 259 -19.56 25.27 17.03
C ILE A 259 -18.10 25.13 17.49
N ASP A 260 -17.79 25.64 18.68
CA ASP A 260 -16.49 25.47 19.32
C ASP A 260 -16.34 24.09 20.01
N ASP A 261 -15.16 23.81 20.54
CA ASP A 261 -14.84 22.52 21.18
C ASP A 261 -15.63 22.26 22.48
N GLU A 262 -16.09 23.31 23.18
CA GLU A 262 -16.93 23.16 24.37
C GLU A 262 -18.35 22.78 23.98
N GLN A 263 -18.94 23.52 23.05
CA GLN A 263 -20.25 23.22 22.48
C GLN A 263 -20.28 21.83 21.80
N PHE A 264 -19.19 21.45 21.12
CA PHE A 264 -19.06 20.12 20.52
C PHE A 264 -19.08 19.04 21.59
N ARG A 265 -18.32 19.21 22.69
CA ARG A 265 -18.33 18.28 23.83
C ARG A 265 -19.71 18.19 24.49
N ASP A 266 -20.40 19.31 24.64
CA ASP A 266 -21.75 19.34 25.22
C ASP A 266 -22.76 18.61 24.34
N MET A 267 -22.67 18.80 23.01
CA MET A 267 -23.54 18.10 22.05
C MET A 267 -23.33 16.60 22.11
N PHE A 268 -22.06 16.24 22.13
CA PHE A 268 -21.67 14.86 22.22
C PHE A 268 -22.12 14.22 23.54
N ALA A 269 -21.98 14.92 24.66
CA ALA A 269 -22.38 14.45 25.98
C ALA A 269 -23.91 14.24 26.07
N ARG A 270 -24.72 15.14 25.49
CA ARG A 270 -26.19 15.03 25.52
C ARG A 270 -26.77 14.10 24.46
N ALA A 271 -26.00 13.69 23.44
CA ALA A 271 -26.50 12.76 22.42
C ALA A 271 -26.88 11.38 23.00
N ASP A 272 -28.00 10.84 22.53
CA ASP A 272 -28.46 9.47 22.81
C ASP A 272 -27.99 8.53 21.69
N LEU A 273 -28.07 8.98 20.44
CA LEU A 273 -27.66 8.25 19.24
C LEU A 273 -26.83 9.16 18.34
N MET A 274 -25.77 8.64 17.72
CA MET A 274 -25.11 9.30 16.60
C MET A 274 -25.44 8.62 15.28
N ILE A 275 -25.78 9.39 14.26
CA ILE A 275 -25.92 8.90 12.89
C ILE A 275 -24.78 9.49 12.05
N ALA A 276 -23.99 8.61 11.45
CA ALA A 276 -22.88 8.96 10.55
C ALA A 276 -22.96 8.12 9.28
N LEU A 277 -23.99 8.39 8.48
CA LEU A 277 -24.13 7.78 7.16
C LEU A 277 -23.15 8.41 6.18
N ARG A 278 -22.75 7.62 5.19
CA ARG A 278 -21.89 8.08 4.12
C ARG A 278 -22.12 7.25 2.87
N GLN A 279 -22.29 7.90 1.72
CA GLN A 279 -22.28 7.28 0.40
C GLN A 279 -22.02 8.35 -0.68
N PRO A 280 -20.91 8.27 -1.44
CA PRO A 280 -19.81 7.31 -1.32
C PRO A 280 -18.83 7.65 -0.17
N THR A 281 -18.04 6.66 0.25
CA THR A 281 -16.90 6.85 1.16
C THR A 281 -15.59 6.95 0.39
N MET A 282 -14.71 7.83 0.84
CA MET A 282 -13.36 8.05 0.31
C MET A 282 -12.32 7.08 0.91
N GLY A 283 -12.77 6.11 1.72
CA GLY A 283 -11.90 5.15 2.43
C GLY A 283 -11.29 5.69 3.71
N GLU A 284 -11.77 6.84 4.18
CA GLU A 284 -11.37 7.51 5.41
C GLU A 284 -11.90 6.81 6.67
N ALA A 285 -11.26 7.09 7.81
CA ALA A 285 -11.82 6.83 9.13
C ALA A 285 -12.44 8.12 9.70
N SER A 286 -13.54 7.99 10.44
CA SER A 286 -14.28 9.14 10.96
C SER A 286 -13.93 9.45 12.41
N ALA A 287 -13.29 10.59 12.63
CA ALA A 287 -12.92 11.11 13.94
C ALA A 287 -14.09 11.13 14.94
N VAL A 288 -15.25 11.64 14.51
CA VAL A 288 -16.43 11.75 15.38
C VAL A 288 -17.02 10.39 15.74
N VAL A 289 -16.94 9.41 14.82
CA VAL A 289 -17.35 8.02 15.08
C VAL A 289 -16.38 7.37 16.05
N SER A 290 -15.07 7.50 15.86
CA SER A 290 -14.08 6.97 16.81
C SER A 290 -14.31 7.47 18.23
N LYS A 291 -14.51 8.78 18.40
CA LYS A 291 -14.85 9.37 19.71
C LYS A 291 -16.16 8.78 20.25
N ALA A 292 -17.17 8.57 19.40
CA ALA A 292 -18.49 8.03 19.82
C ALA A 292 -18.34 6.61 20.36
N LEU A 293 -17.53 5.80 19.70
CA LEU A 293 -17.19 4.45 20.17
C LEU A 293 -16.45 4.51 21.51
N GLN A 294 -15.45 5.38 21.66
CA GLN A 294 -14.70 5.53 22.92
C GLN A 294 -15.58 6.03 24.09
N ALA A 295 -16.66 6.73 23.80
CA ALA A 295 -17.62 7.20 24.81
C ALA A 295 -18.79 6.24 25.08
N GLY A 296 -18.86 5.12 24.34
CA GLY A 296 -19.99 4.17 24.39
C GLY A 296 -21.32 4.80 23.95
N LEU A 297 -21.28 5.75 23.02
CA LEU A 297 -22.47 6.32 22.39
C LEU A 297 -22.96 5.35 21.29
N PRO A 298 -24.23 4.92 21.29
CA PRO A 298 -24.81 4.19 20.16
C PRO A 298 -24.58 4.91 18.83
N VAL A 299 -24.15 4.16 17.81
CA VAL A 299 -23.85 4.72 16.48
C VAL A 299 -24.52 3.90 15.38
N VAL A 300 -25.11 4.62 14.41
CA VAL A 300 -25.54 4.08 13.11
C VAL A 300 -24.61 4.60 12.02
N VAL A 301 -24.10 3.70 11.18
CA VAL A 301 -23.19 3.99 10.07
C VAL A 301 -23.61 3.27 8.79
N SER A 302 -23.00 3.64 7.66
CA SER A 302 -23.15 2.91 6.41
C SER A 302 -22.26 1.67 6.38
N ASP A 303 -22.77 0.53 5.91
CA ASP A 303 -22.05 -0.76 5.87
C ASP A 303 -21.07 -0.84 4.68
N GLN A 304 -19.97 -0.11 4.78
CA GLN A 304 -18.91 -0.10 3.75
C GLN A 304 -17.57 0.38 4.30
N ALA A 305 -16.48 -0.01 3.62
CA ALA A 305 -15.12 0.43 3.94
C ALA A 305 -14.77 0.28 5.44
N TRP A 306 -14.13 1.30 6.04
CA TRP A 306 -13.81 1.33 7.47
C TRP A 306 -15.04 1.13 8.37
N TYR A 307 -16.20 1.66 7.99
CA TYR A 307 -17.43 1.55 8.77
C TYR A 307 -17.92 0.10 8.90
N ALA A 308 -17.70 -0.73 7.87
CA ALA A 308 -18.00 -2.16 7.90
C ALA A 308 -17.13 -2.93 8.91
N GLU A 309 -15.94 -2.42 9.24
CA GLU A 309 -15.00 -3.06 10.17
C GLU A 309 -15.26 -2.75 11.64
N LEU A 310 -16.18 -1.81 11.94
CA LEU A 310 -16.47 -1.39 13.30
C LEU A 310 -17.07 -2.52 14.15
N PRO A 311 -17.00 -2.44 15.50
CA PRO A 311 -17.54 -3.48 16.39
C PRO A 311 -19.02 -3.80 16.14
N SER A 312 -19.45 -5.02 16.53
CA SER A 312 -20.82 -5.51 16.30
C SER A 312 -21.92 -4.69 16.98
N CYS A 313 -21.58 -3.97 18.05
CA CYS A 313 -22.51 -3.05 18.71
C CYS A 313 -22.89 -1.87 17.80
N VAL A 314 -22.10 -1.54 16.78
CA VAL A 314 -22.44 -0.49 15.81
C VAL A 314 -23.49 -1.02 14.83
N ARG A 315 -24.57 -0.28 14.63
CA ARG A 315 -25.60 -0.64 13.65
C ARG A 315 -25.15 -0.17 12.27
N LYS A 316 -24.96 -1.10 11.35
CA LYS A 316 -24.46 -0.85 9.99
C LYS A 316 -25.61 -1.03 9.00
N LEU A 317 -25.90 0.00 8.22
CA LEU A 317 -26.98 0.00 7.24
C LEU A 317 -26.43 -0.13 5.82
N PRO A 318 -27.00 -0.99 4.96
CA PRO A 318 -26.60 -1.07 3.56
C PRO A 318 -26.68 0.31 2.90
N PRO A 319 -25.63 0.79 2.21
CA PRO A 319 -25.62 2.10 1.55
C PRO A 319 -26.37 2.06 0.21
N THR A 320 -27.62 1.60 0.22
CA THR A 320 -28.49 1.45 -0.94
C THR A 320 -29.64 2.47 -0.90
N PRO A 321 -30.39 2.67 -2.00
CA PRO A 321 -31.56 3.56 -2.02
C PRO A 321 -32.63 3.23 -0.97
N GLU A 322 -32.70 2.00 -0.48
CA GLU A 322 -33.63 1.53 0.57
C GLU A 322 -33.15 1.86 1.99
N CYS A 323 -31.95 2.42 2.15
CA CYS A 323 -31.39 2.82 3.46
C CYS A 323 -32.36 3.68 4.31
N PRO A 324 -33.11 4.66 3.75
CA PRO A 324 -34.10 5.41 4.52
C PRO A 324 -35.15 4.55 5.21
N ASP A 325 -35.68 3.53 4.52
CA ASP A 325 -36.73 2.66 5.07
C ASP A 325 -36.19 1.76 6.20
N VAL A 326 -34.96 1.26 6.02
CA VAL A 326 -34.26 0.46 7.04
C VAL A 326 -33.93 1.32 8.26
N LEU A 327 -33.46 2.56 8.04
CA LEU A 327 -33.19 3.52 9.11
C LEU A 327 -34.47 3.89 9.84
N GLY A 328 -35.54 4.21 9.13
CA GLY A 328 -36.84 4.55 9.71
C GLY A 328 -37.37 3.43 10.59
N SER A 329 -37.35 2.19 10.08
CA SER A 329 -37.76 1.00 10.85
C SER A 329 -36.94 0.80 12.13
N LEU A 330 -35.62 1.04 12.06
CA LEU A 330 -34.74 0.97 13.22
C LEU A 330 -35.06 2.08 14.24
N LEU A 331 -35.15 3.33 13.80
CA LEU A 331 -35.44 4.48 14.67
C LEU A 331 -36.80 4.36 15.33
N GLN A 332 -37.83 3.93 14.58
CA GLN A 332 -39.17 3.68 15.12
C GLN A 332 -39.12 2.64 16.25
N ARG A 333 -38.44 1.51 16.02
CA ARG A 333 -38.31 0.46 17.05
C ARG A 333 -37.63 1.00 18.31
N LEU A 334 -36.52 1.72 18.16
CA LEU A 334 -35.75 2.25 19.29
C LEU A 334 -36.49 3.36 20.04
N ALA A 335 -37.29 4.16 19.34
CA ALA A 335 -38.11 5.21 19.96
C ALA A 335 -39.32 4.64 20.71
N LEU A 336 -39.89 3.51 20.26
CA LEU A 336 -41.07 2.89 20.86
C LEU A 336 -40.73 1.83 21.93
N ASP A 337 -39.54 1.24 21.90
CA ASP A 337 -39.08 0.22 22.86
C ASP A 337 -37.81 0.70 23.60
N SER A 338 -38.03 1.40 24.72
CA SER A 338 -36.92 1.90 25.57
C SER A 338 -36.06 0.77 26.14
N THR A 339 -36.62 -0.43 26.32
CA THR A 339 -35.87 -1.59 26.83
C THR A 339 -34.89 -2.08 25.78
N ALA A 340 -35.33 -2.24 24.53
CA ALA A 340 -34.45 -2.60 23.41
C ALA A 340 -33.35 -1.55 23.19
N TYR A 341 -33.70 -0.25 23.30
CA TYR A 341 -32.70 0.82 23.20
C TYR A 341 -31.69 0.78 24.35
N SER A 342 -32.14 0.64 25.60
CA SER A 342 -31.26 0.59 26.78
C SER A 342 -30.29 -0.58 26.72
N TYR A 343 -30.78 -1.76 26.28
CA TYR A 343 -29.93 -2.94 26.08
C TYR A 343 -28.82 -2.67 25.04
N TRP A 344 -29.16 -2.02 23.93
CA TRP A 344 -28.18 -1.64 22.91
C TRP A 344 -27.18 -0.59 23.44
N ALA A 345 -27.63 0.38 24.21
CA ALA A 345 -26.76 1.39 24.82
C ALA A 345 -25.74 0.77 25.80
N GLU A 346 -26.16 -0.20 26.62
CA GLU A 346 -25.24 -0.95 27.48
C GLU A 346 -24.26 -1.81 26.67
N GLU A 347 -24.68 -2.43 25.56
CA GLU A 347 -23.76 -3.13 24.64
C GLU A 347 -22.65 -2.20 24.10
N CYS A 348 -23.01 -0.98 23.70
CA CYS A 348 -22.05 0.02 23.22
C CYS A 348 -21.10 0.49 24.33
N LYS A 349 -21.59 0.65 25.56
CA LYS A 349 -20.79 0.99 26.73
C LYS A 349 -19.79 -0.12 27.08
N ASP A 350 -20.23 -1.37 27.10
CA ASP A 350 -19.35 -2.51 27.35
C ASP A 350 -18.25 -2.61 26.28
N GLN A 351 -18.60 -2.33 25.02
CA GLN A 351 -17.62 -2.27 23.94
C GLN A 351 -16.59 -1.14 24.13
N ALA A 352 -17.01 0.04 24.60
CA ALA A 352 -16.13 1.18 24.85
C ALA A 352 -15.05 0.91 25.90
N GLY A 353 -15.35 0.03 26.87
CA GLY A 353 -14.39 -0.39 27.90
C GLY A 353 -13.37 -1.44 27.45
N ARG A 354 -13.42 -1.91 26.19
CA ARG A 354 -12.52 -2.96 25.71
C ARG A 354 -11.17 -2.41 25.21
N PRO A 355 -10.08 -3.20 25.30
CA PRO A 355 -8.74 -2.77 24.89
C PRO A 355 -8.63 -2.34 23.42
N GLU A 356 -9.51 -2.80 22.52
CA GLU A 356 -9.50 -2.41 21.12
C GLU A 356 -9.85 -0.93 20.90
N LEU A 357 -10.53 -0.30 21.86
CA LEU A 357 -10.87 1.13 21.86
C LEU A 357 -10.03 1.94 22.86
N ASP A 358 -9.00 1.33 23.44
CA ASP A 358 -8.03 2.01 24.30
C ASP A 358 -6.98 2.75 23.44
N PRO A 359 -6.91 4.10 23.49
CA PRO A 359 -5.93 4.88 22.73
C PRO A 359 -4.48 4.55 23.12
N TYR A 360 -4.23 4.14 24.37
CA TYR A 360 -2.90 3.76 24.82
C TYR A 360 -2.45 2.42 24.22
N ALA A 361 -3.37 1.46 24.04
CA ALA A 361 -3.08 0.20 23.36
C ALA A 361 -2.81 0.40 21.85
N ALA A 362 -3.55 1.29 21.19
CA ALA A 362 -3.26 1.69 19.81
C ALA A 362 -1.90 2.38 19.69
N THR A 363 -1.57 3.25 20.65
CA THR A 363 -0.27 3.92 20.71
C THR A 363 0.88 2.93 20.90
N ASP A 364 0.70 1.86 21.67
CA ASP A 364 1.73 0.81 21.82
C ASP A 364 2.03 0.09 20.50
N ARG A 365 1.04 -0.03 19.60
CA ARG A 365 1.28 -0.52 18.22
C ARG A 365 2.12 0.48 17.44
N TYR A 366 1.82 1.77 17.58
CA TYR A 366 2.59 2.86 16.97
C TYR A 366 4.05 2.90 17.46
N VAL A 367 4.28 2.71 18.76
CA VAL A 367 5.65 2.66 19.33
C VAL A 367 6.42 1.46 18.81
N ARG A 368 5.78 0.28 18.69
CA ARG A 368 6.41 -0.92 18.11
C ARG A 368 6.79 -0.72 16.64
N LEU A 369 5.92 -0.07 15.88
CA LEU A 369 6.17 0.34 14.51
C LEU A 369 7.42 1.24 14.42
N LEU A 370 7.47 2.34 15.19
CA LEU A 370 8.61 3.27 15.19
C LEU A 370 9.92 2.59 15.59
N LYS A 371 9.90 1.70 16.58
CA LYS A 371 11.07 0.91 16.99
C LYS A 371 11.55 -0.01 15.87
N SER A 372 10.62 -0.69 15.20
CA SER A 372 10.95 -1.59 14.08
C SER A 372 11.54 -0.80 12.91
N ASN A 373 10.91 0.32 12.55
CA ASN A 373 11.37 1.21 11.50
C ASN A 373 12.79 1.71 11.77
N ARG A 374 13.10 2.12 13.01
CA ARG A 374 14.46 2.52 13.41
C ARG A 374 15.48 1.39 13.23
N VAL A 375 15.14 0.16 13.61
CA VAL A 375 16.05 -1.00 13.43
C VAL A 375 16.31 -1.27 11.95
N PHE A 376 15.26 -1.23 11.11
CA PHE A 376 15.40 -1.40 9.68
C PHE A 376 16.14 -0.23 9.01
N SER A 377 15.92 1.00 9.46
CA SER A 377 16.67 2.18 9.00
C SER A 377 18.13 2.04 9.37
N ALA A 378 18.45 1.74 10.63
CA ALA A 378 19.84 1.53 11.07
C ALA A 378 20.51 0.36 10.32
N PHE A 379 19.77 -0.70 9.99
CA PHE A 379 20.27 -1.76 9.12
C PHE A 379 20.53 -1.25 7.70
N ARG A 380 19.60 -0.51 7.08
CA ARG A 380 19.79 0.10 5.76
C ARG A 380 20.95 1.09 5.75
N ASP A 381 21.07 1.95 6.75
CA ASP A 381 22.17 2.89 6.90
C ASP A 381 23.49 2.16 7.11
N ARG A 382 23.52 1.05 7.85
CA ARG A 382 24.72 0.21 7.97
C ARG A 382 25.06 -0.50 6.68
N VAL A 383 24.09 -0.99 5.92
CA VAL A 383 24.32 -1.59 4.60
C VAL A 383 24.82 -0.53 3.63
N ALA A 384 24.18 0.64 3.56
CA ALA A 384 24.60 1.77 2.74
C ALA A 384 26.00 2.28 3.11
N ASN A 385 26.26 2.48 4.41
CA ASN A 385 27.58 2.91 4.91
C ASN A 385 28.62 1.81 4.75
N ALA A 386 28.29 0.53 4.95
CA ALA A 386 29.19 -0.57 4.63
C ALA A 386 29.53 -0.51 3.14
N LEU A 387 28.54 -0.50 2.25
CA LEU A 387 28.75 -0.38 0.80
C LEU A 387 29.62 0.84 0.45
N ALA A 388 29.40 1.99 1.08
CA ALA A 388 30.18 3.21 0.86
C ALA A 388 31.60 3.19 1.47
N SER A 389 31.80 2.47 2.58
CA SER A 389 33.08 2.42 3.34
C SER A 389 33.94 1.20 3.02
N LEU A 390 33.38 0.20 2.33
CA LEU A 390 34.08 -1.01 1.94
C LEU A 390 35.24 -0.67 0.99
N ARG A 391 36.45 -0.60 1.55
CA ARG A 391 37.69 -0.89 0.82
C ARG A 391 37.82 -2.41 0.66
N ILE A 392 36.85 -3.02 -0.01
CA ILE A 392 36.92 -4.43 -0.36
C ILE A 392 38.01 -4.59 -1.40
N ASP A 393 39.04 -5.37 -1.06
CA ASP A 393 39.87 -5.99 -2.08
C ASP A 393 38.96 -6.86 -2.95
N LEU A 394 38.92 -6.58 -4.25
CA LEU A 394 37.96 -7.16 -5.21
C LEU A 394 38.03 -8.68 -5.29
N GLU A 395 39.16 -9.26 -4.87
CA GLU A 395 39.39 -10.71 -4.80
C GLU A 395 39.02 -11.33 -3.44
N SER A 396 38.58 -10.51 -2.47
CA SER A 396 38.24 -11.02 -1.14
C SER A 396 36.86 -11.69 -1.11
N PRO A 397 36.65 -12.69 -0.24
CA PRO A 397 35.35 -13.33 -0.04
C PRO A 397 34.22 -12.36 0.30
N ALA A 398 34.54 -11.19 0.89
CA ALA A 398 33.58 -10.14 1.21
C ALA A 398 32.98 -9.48 -0.05
N ALA A 399 33.72 -9.44 -1.17
CA ALA A 399 33.24 -8.93 -2.46
C ALA A 399 32.05 -9.77 -2.99
N ARG A 400 32.11 -11.09 -2.81
CA ARG A 400 31.07 -12.03 -3.25
C ARG A 400 29.77 -11.89 -2.47
N GLU A 401 29.83 -11.53 -1.18
CA GLU A 401 28.63 -11.29 -0.38
C GLU A 401 27.97 -9.94 -0.72
N VAL A 402 28.77 -8.92 -1.07
CA VAL A 402 28.24 -7.63 -1.55
C VAL A 402 27.53 -7.78 -2.91
N GLN A 403 28.04 -8.63 -3.81
CA GLN A 403 27.42 -8.94 -5.11
C GLN A 403 26.05 -9.62 -5.00
N ARG A 404 25.67 -10.14 -3.82
CA ARG A 404 24.34 -10.71 -3.57
C ARG A 404 23.32 -9.68 -3.09
N ILE A 405 23.77 -8.47 -2.73
CA ILE A 405 22.92 -7.40 -2.26
C ILE A 405 22.44 -6.61 -3.48
N ASP A 406 21.19 -6.82 -3.89
CA ASP A 406 20.53 -5.88 -4.79
C ASP A 406 20.26 -4.58 -4.02
N VAL A 407 21.04 -3.55 -4.30
CA VAL A 407 21.02 -2.28 -3.55
C VAL A 407 19.72 -1.54 -3.75
N ARG A 408 19.11 -1.63 -4.94
CA ARG A 408 17.79 -1.04 -5.21
C ARG A 408 16.65 -1.80 -4.53
N ALA A 409 16.77 -3.13 -4.42
CA ALA A 409 15.79 -3.93 -3.70
C ALA A 409 15.95 -3.84 -2.17
N SER A 410 17.19 -3.67 -1.69
CA SER A 410 17.56 -3.74 -0.27
C SER A 410 17.52 -2.37 0.43
N LEU A 411 18.02 -1.32 -0.23
CA LEU A 411 17.88 0.06 0.19
C LEU A 411 16.68 0.63 -0.57
N ARG A 412 15.62 1.04 0.12
CA ARG A 412 14.39 1.55 -0.51
C ARG A 412 14.34 3.08 -0.34
N GLY A 413 14.00 3.80 -1.40
CA GLY A 413 13.82 5.26 -1.42
C GLY A 413 15.07 6.06 -1.83
N ASP A 414 14.86 7.19 -2.52
CA ASP A 414 15.91 7.96 -3.22
C ASP A 414 17.06 8.42 -2.31
N ARG A 415 16.75 8.80 -1.06
CA ARG A 415 17.73 9.34 -0.10
C ARG A 415 18.95 8.44 0.12
N TRP A 416 18.78 7.13 0.18
CA TRP A 416 19.88 6.16 0.43
C TRP A 416 20.33 5.46 -0.84
N VAL A 417 19.40 5.22 -1.75
CA VAL A 417 19.66 4.52 -3.00
C VAL A 417 20.63 5.33 -3.85
N ASP A 418 20.40 6.63 -4.04
CA ASP A 418 21.24 7.41 -4.95
C ASP A 418 22.64 7.64 -4.40
N SER A 419 22.79 7.85 -3.09
CA SER A 419 24.11 7.98 -2.45
C SER A 419 24.90 6.68 -2.48
N ALA A 420 24.24 5.53 -2.24
CA ALA A 420 24.87 4.22 -2.35
C ALA A 420 25.22 3.88 -3.81
N LEU A 421 24.33 4.18 -4.75
CA LEU A 421 24.58 4.01 -6.19
C LEU A 421 25.70 4.93 -6.69
N ALA A 422 25.79 6.16 -6.20
CA ALA A 422 26.89 7.08 -6.53
C ALA A 422 28.23 6.57 -5.99
N ALA A 423 28.27 6.09 -4.74
CA ALA A 423 29.47 5.49 -4.15
C ALA A 423 29.91 4.22 -4.88
N LEU A 424 28.96 3.39 -5.33
CA LEU A 424 29.23 2.23 -6.18
C LEU A 424 29.75 2.67 -7.56
N ALA A 425 29.10 3.66 -8.19
CA ALA A 425 29.49 4.17 -9.50
C ALA A 425 30.89 4.79 -9.53
N GLU A 426 31.28 5.56 -8.49
CA GLU A 426 32.64 6.10 -8.31
C GLU A 426 33.71 5.01 -8.24
N ARG A 427 33.34 3.80 -7.82
CA ARG A 427 34.21 2.62 -7.74
C ARG A 427 34.09 1.72 -8.97
N GLY A 428 33.30 2.16 -9.96
CA GLY A 428 32.99 1.37 -11.12
C GLY A 428 32.23 0.09 -10.74
N LEU A 429 31.18 0.19 -9.92
CA LEU A 429 30.25 -0.90 -9.55
C LEU A 429 28.78 -0.49 -9.83
N ASP A 430 27.97 -1.39 -10.38
CA ASP A 430 26.56 -1.14 -10.73
C ASP A 430 25.62 -1.28 -9.52
N SER A 431 24.30 -1.13 -9.73
CA SER A 431 23.29 -1.22 -8.67
C SER A 431 23.18 -2.58 -7.99
N TYR A 432 23.91 -3.59 -8.47
CA TYR A 432 24.00 -4.94 -7.93
C TYR A 432 25.41 -5.22 -7.37
N GLY A 433 26.28 -4.21 -7.27
CA GLY A 433 27.65 -4.37 -6.79
C GLY A 433 28.59 -5.07 -7.79
N ARG A 434 28.31 -5.01 -9.10
CA ARG A 434 29.13 -5.61 -10.17
C ARG A 434 29.99 -4.59 -10.89
N MET A 435 31.22 -4.95 -11.30
CA MET A 435 32.15 -4.04 -11.97
C MET A 435 31.61 -3.38 -13.26
N ILE A 436 31.46 -2.05 -13.25
CA ILE A 436 31.19 -1.16 -14.40
C ILE A 436 32.42 -1.07 -15.32
N SER A 437 33.64 -1.33 -14.83
CA SER A 437 34.85 -1.36 -15.69
C SER A 437 35.07 -2.70 -16.40
N ALA A 438 34.02 -3.27 -16.98
CA ALA A 438 34.17 -3.92 -18.26
C ALA A 438 33.35 -3.08 -19.21
N ARG A 439 33.99 -2.44 -20.20
CA ARG A 439 33.24 -2.01 -21.39
C ARG A 439 32.45 -3.22 -21.81
N VAL A 440 31.14 -3.17 -21.66
CA VAL A 440 30.27 -4.20 -22.18
C VAL A 440 30.41 -4.06 -23.69
N SER A 441 31.29 -4.89 -24.27
CA SER A 441 31.36 -5.05 -25.70
C SER A 441 29.94 -5.25 -26.22
N PRO A 442 29.58 -4.69 -27.38
CA PRO A 442 28.25 -4.86 -27.95
C PRO A 442 27.83 -6.33 -27.83
N TYR A 443 26.57 -6.57 -27.46
CA TYR A 443 26.06 -7.91 -27.25
C TYR A 443 26.45 -8.79 -28.47
N PRO A 444 27.20 -9.88 -28.27
CA PRO A 444 27.92 -10.55 -29.35
C PRO A 444 26.99 -11.23 -30.34
N HIS A 445 25.74 -11.50 -29.94
CA HIS A 445 24.75 -12.20 -30.74
C HIS A 445 23.61 -11.26 -31.12
N THR A 446 23.65 -10.68 -32.32
CA THR A 446 22.57 -9.81 -32.83
C THR A 446 21.69 -10.47 -33.88
N GLN A 447 22.02 -11.72 -34.26
CA GLN A 447 21.35 -12.48 -35.31
C GLN A 447 21.49 -13.98 -35.06
N ALA A 448 20.69 -14.77 -35.77
CA ALA A 448 20.79 -16.23 -35.74
C ALA A 448 22.19 -16.71 -36.16
N LEU A 449 22.67 -17.78 -35.53
CA LEU A 449 23.94 -18.41 -35.90
C LEU A 449 23.87 -18.97 -37.34
N PRO A 450 24.98 -18.97 -38.10
CA PRO A 450 25.00 -19.54 -39.44
C PRO A 450 24.67 -21.05 -39.42
N PRO A 451 24.17 -21.62 -40.53
CA PRO A 451 23.66 -23.00 -40.53
C PRO A 451 24.65 -24.09 -40.07
N ASP A 452 25.95 -23.84 -40.18
CA ASP A 452 27.03 -24.75 -39.79
C ASP A 452 27.50 -24.59 -38.33
N ALA A 453 27.00 -23.60 -37.60
CA ALA A 453 27.42 -23.28 -36.22
C ALA A 453 26.85 -24.18 -35.12
N TRP A 454 25.93 -25.09 -35.47
CA TRP A 454 25.12 -25.83 -34.51
C TRP A 454 25.61 -27.27 -34.29
N GLN A 455 26.71 -27.66 -34.94
CA GLN A 455 27.22 -29.03 -34.91
C GLN A 455 28.04 -29.29 -33.65
N GLY A 456 27.72 -30.36 -32.95
CA GLY A 456 28.45 -30.82 -31.78
C GLY A 456 27.62 -31.75 -30.91
N SER A 457 28.07 -31.97 -29.68
CA SER A 457 27.39 -32.86 -28.73
C SER A 457 27.52 -32.41 -27.29
N ALA A 458 26.64 -32.94 -26.45
CA ALA A 458 26.68 -32.80 -25.01
C ALA A 458 26.76 -34.19 -24.35
N ALA A 459 27.56 -34.31 -23.29
CA ALA A 459 27.67 -35.50 -22.47
C ALA A 459 27.69 -35.16 -20.98
N LEU A 460 27.04 -35.95 -20.13
CA LEU A 460 27.08 -35.78 -18.68
C LEU A 460 28.17 -36.68 -18.07
N LEU A 461 29.07 -36.12 -17.27
CA LEU A 461 30.15 -36.85 -16.59
C LEU A 461 29.73 -37.32 -15.19
N ASN A 462 30.24 -38.50 -14.78
CA ASN A 462 30.07 -39.12 -13.45
C ASN A 462 28.59 -39.31 -13.01
N THR A 463 27.81 -40.04 -13.80
CA THR A 463 26.35 -40.13 -13.65
C THR A 463 25.87 -41.36 -12.88
N HIS A 464 26.04 -41.34 -11.56
CA HIS A 464 25.13 -42.08 -10.67
C HIS A 464 24.26 -41.09 -9.89
N LEU A 465 23.36 -40.38 -10.59
CA LEU A 465 22.27 -39.66 -9.92
C LEU A 465 21.30 -40.65 -9.25
N GLY A 466 21.24 -41.90 -9.74
CA GLY A 466 20.55 -43.01 -9.11
C GLY A 466 19.08 -42.70 -8.84
N VAL A 467 18.79 -42.45 -7.56
CA VAL A 467 17.48 -42.04 -7.05
C VAL A 467 17.61 -40.64 -6.45
N VAL A 468 16.76 -39.71 -6.89
CA VAL A 468 16.73 -38.32 -6.42
C VAL A 468 15.39 -38.00 -5.77
N GLN A 469 15.39 -37.04 -4.84
CA GLN A 469 14.16 -36.61 -4.18
C GLN A 469 13.37 -35.62 -5.05
N PRO A 470 12.03 -35.61 -4.96
CA PRO A 470 11.19 -34.60 -5.59
C PRO A 470 11.66 -33.17 -5.32
N SER A 471 11.65 -32.33 -6.36
CA SER A 471 12.01 -30.90 -6.29
C SER A 471 13.41 -30.57 -5.77
N SER A 472 14.30 -31.56 -5.59
CA SER A 472 15.67 -31.35 -5.14
C SER A 472 16.53 -30.66 -6.21
N MET A 473 17.50 -29.85 -5.77
CA MET A 473 18.48 -29.23 -6.65
C MET A 473 19.65 -30.19 -6.87
N LEU A 474 19.94 -30.50 -8.13
CA LEU A 474 21.01 -31.39 -8.55
C LEU A 474 22.07 -30.59 -9.27
N THR A 475 23.34 -30.88 -9.00
CA THR A 475 24.46 -30.29 -9.73
C THR A 475 25.14 -31.38 -10.55
N VAL A 476 25.21 -31.20 -11.86
CA VAL A 476 25.82 -32.16 -12.77
C VAL A 476 26.89 -31.51 -13.62
N ARG A 477 27.90 -32.30 -13.98
CA ARG A 477 28.97 -31.88 -14.88
C ARG A 477 28.60 -32.22 -16.31
N LEU A 478 28.48 -31.19 -17.15
CA LEU A 478 28.16 -31.30 -18.56
C LEU A 478 29.42 -30.98 -19.37
N VAL A 479 29.81 -31.89 -20.25
CA VAL A 479 30.82 -31.62 -21.28
C VAL A 479 30.09 -31.25 -22.56
N LEU A 480 30.43 -30.10 -23.10
CA LEU A 480 29.97 -29.64 -24.41
C LEU A 480 31.12 -29.75 -25.39
N THR A 481 30.88 -30.41 -26.52
CA THR A 481 31.82 -30.53 -27.64
C THR A 481 31.30 -29.71 -28.81
N ASN A 482 32.09 -28.76 -29.26
CA ASN A 482 31.78 -27.89 -30.40
C ASN A 482 32.53 -28.38 -31.65
N ASP A 483 31.79 -28.99 -32.58
CA ASP A 483 32.33 -29.48 -33.85
C ASP A 483 32.20 -28.43 -34.98
N SER A 484 31.69 -27.24 -34.65
CA SER A 484 31.50 -26.14 -35.60
C SER A 484 32.74 -25.24 -35.70
N LYS A 485 32.68 -24.30 -36.64
CA LYS A 485 33.69 -23.24 -36.80
C LYS A 485 33.38 -21.98 -36.00
N VAL A 486 32.28 -21.98 -35.24
CA VAL A 486 31.77 -20.80 -34.53
C VAL A 486 31.88 -21.03 -33.03
N GLN A 487 32.46 -20.07 -32.33
CA GLN A 487 32.59 -20.09 -30.88
C GLN A 487 31.22 -20.03 -30.21
N TRP A 488 30.99 -20.85 -29.18
CA TRP A 488 29.79 -20.78 -28.35
C TRP A 488 30.10 -20.10 -27.03
N LEU A 489 29.38 -19.02 -26.74
CA LEU A 489 29.57 -18.28 -25.50
C LEU A 489 28.26 -17.66 -25.03
N SER A 490 28.07 -17.64 -23.71
CA SER A 490 27.05 -16.83 -23.05
C SER A 490 27.71 -15.57 -22.49
N PRO A 491 27.18 -14.37 -22.78
CA PRO A 491 27.74 -13.16 -22.19
C PRO A 491 27.23 -13.02 -20.75
N SER A 492 27.97 -13.56 -19.78
CA SER A 492 27.63 -13.60 -18.35
C SER A 492 27.39 -12.22 -17.72
N ASN A 493 27.84 -11.15 -18.39
CA ASN A 493 27.64 -9.75 -17.98
C ASN A 493 26.35 -9.12 -18.55
N HIS A 494 25.48 -9.89 -19.20
CA HIS A 494 24.18 -9.43 -19.71
C HIS A 494 23.03 -10.29 -19.16
N SER A 495 21.83 -9.70 -19.06
CA SER A 495 20.59 -10.48 -18.88
C SER A 495 20.39 -11.47 -20.04
N VAL A 496 19.49 -12.43 -19.88
CA VAL A 496 19.04 -13.25 -21.02
C VAL A 496 18.47 -12.32 -22.09
N MET A 497 18.99 -12.40 -23.30
CA MET A 497 18.64 -11.53 -24.42
C MET A 497 18.39 -12.39 -25.67
N PRO A 498 17.60 -11.91 -26.63
CA PRO A 498 17.40 -12.59 -27.91
C PRO A 498 18.75 -12.91 -28.58
N PHE A 499 18.80 -14.05 -29.29
CA PHE A 499 19.97 -14.56 -30.01
C PHE A 499 21.14 -15.07 -29.14
N GLY A 500 21.10 -14.92 -27.81
CA GLY A 500 22.11 -15.50 -26.93
C GLY A 500 22.10 -17.02 -26.93
N ILE A 501 23.28 -17.64 -26.73
CA ILE A 501 23.41 -19.09 -26.58
C ILE A 501 23.36 -19.42 -25.09
N TYR A 502 22.52 -20.38 -24.69
CA TYR A 502 22.33 -20.81 -23.30
C TYR A 502 22.19 -22.32 -23.21
N ILE A 503 22.39 -22.86 -22.01
CA ILE A 503 22.08 -24.26 -21.68
C ILE A 503 20.63 -24.32 -21.20
N GLY A 504 19.88 -25.27 -21.74
CA GLY A 504 18.54 -25.62 -21.28
C GLY A 504 18.42 -27.12 -21.06
N TYR A 505 17.38 -27.52 -20.36
CA TYR A 505 17.12 -28.94 -20.10
C TYR A 505 15.63 -29.24 -20.05
N PHE A 506 15.33 -30.51 -20.28
CA PHE A 506 13.99 -31.07 -20.30
C PHE A 506 13.94 -32.35 -19.47
N TRP A 507 12.81 -32.56 -18.83
CA TRP A 507 12.47 -33.82 -18.20
C TRP A 507 11.37 -34.51 -19.00
N HIS A 508 11.64 -35.71 -19.50
CA HIS A 508 10.70 -36.51 -20.27
C HIS A 508 10.25 -37.73 -19.47
N SER A 509 8.94 -37.97 -19.41
CA SER A 509 8.35 -39.20 -18.86
C SER A 509 7.17 -39.64 -19.72
N SER A 510 6.91 -40.94 -19.79
CA SER A 510 5.75 -41.48 -20.51
C SER A 510 4.42 -41.23 -19.80
N ASN A 511 4.46 -40.91 -18.50
CA ASN A 511 3.29 -40.93 -17.62
C ASN A 511 2.91 -39.56 -17.04
N VAL A 512 3.68 -38.50 -17.31
CA VAL A 512 3.51 -37.16 -16.72
C VAL A 512 3.56 -36.10 -17.82
N PRO A 513 2.63 -35.12 -17.84
CA PRO A 513 2.69 -34.00 -18.79
C PRO A 513 4.01 -33.22 -18.66
N LEU A 514 4.48 -32.63 -19.77
CA LEU A 514 5.73 -31.86 -19.81
C LEU A 514 5.79 -30.85 -18.67
N ALA A 515 6.90 -30.85 -17.93
CA ALA A 515 7.19 -29.83 -16.94
C ALA A 515 7.23 -28.42 -17.58
N PRO A 516 6.91 -27.36 -16.82
CA PRO A 516 7.02 -25.98 -17.30
C PRO A 516 8.44 -25.65 -17.82
N GLU A 517 8.54 -24.63 -18.67
CA GLU A 517 9.82 -24.19 -19.24
C GLU A 517 10.83 -23.86 -18.13
N GLN A 518 11.99 -24.50 -18.19
CA GLN A 518 13.00 -24.43 -17.14
C GLN A 518 13.91 -23.21 -17.35
N PRO A 519 14.46 -22.63 -16.25
CA PRO A 519 15.39 -21.51 -16.34
C PRO A 519 16.58 -21.81 -17.25
N ARG A 520 16.95 -20.83 -18.08
CA ARG A 520 18.18 -20.87 -18.88
C ARG A 520 19.41 -20.76 -17.97
N GLN A 521 20.45 -21.49 -18.32
CA GLN A 521 21.76 -21.38 -17.67
C GLN A 521 22.79 -20.83 -18.64
N TRP A 522 23.71 -20.02 -18.13
CA TRP A 522 24.81 -19.48 -18.92
C TRP A 522 25.89 -20.55 -19.11
N LEU A 523 26.56 -20.50 -20.26
CA LEU A 523 27.89 -21.09 -20.44
C LEU A 523 28.87 -20.28 -19.60
N GLU A 524 29.37 -20.87 -18.52
CA GLU A 524 30.40 -20.27 -17.68
C GLU A 524 31.73 -20.21 -18.43
N GLU A 525 32.05 -21.28 -19.16
CA GLU A 525 33.20 -21.32 -20.06
C GLU A 525 32.80 -21.16 -21.53
N VAL A 526 33.61 -20.43 -22.28
CA VAL A 526 33.52 -20.31 -23.74
C VAL A 526 33.91 -21.66 -24.36
N ILE A 527 33.09 -22.17 -25.28
CA ILE A 527 33.42 -23.39 -26.04
C ILE A 527 33.96 -23.00 -27.41
N GLU A 528 35.28 -23.06 -27.56
CA GLU A 528 35.96 -22.73 -28.80
C GLU A 528 35.63 -23.72 -29.93
N PRO A 529 35.73 -23.30 -31.21
CA PRO A 529 35.61 -24.20 -32.35
C PRO A 529 36.51 -25.43 -32.25
N ALA A 530 35.99 -26.60 -32.63
CA ALA A 530 36.69 -27.90 -32.58
C ALA A 530 37.28 -28.25 -31.19
N SER A 531 36.62 -27.83 -30.11
CA SER A 531 37.06 -28.05 -28.75
C SER A 531 35.94 -28.60 -27.87
N SER A 532 36.28 -28.96 -26.63
CA SER A 532 35.29 -29.31 -25.61
C SER A 532 35.56 -28.52 -24.33
N GLY A 533 34.50 -28.15 -23.63
CA GLY A 533 34.57 -27.48 -22.33
C GLY A 533 33.61 -28.11 -21.33
N GLU A 534 33.96 -28.00 -20.04
CA GLU A 534 33.15 -28.51 -18.94
C GLU A 534 32.30 -27.37 -18.37
N GLN A 535 31.05 -27.67 -18.05
CA GLN A 535 30.08 -26.76 -17.46
C GLN A 535 29.50 -27.41 -16.22
N LEU A 536 29.42 -26.67 -15.13
CA LEU A 536 28.72 -27.11 -13.95
C LEU A 536 27.30 -26.54 -13.99
N ILE A 537 26.31 -27.40 -14.20
CA ILE A 537 24.92 -26.96 -14.32
C ILE A 537 24.09 -27.42 -13.13
N THR A 538 23.18 -26.56 -12.68
CA THR A 538 22.27 -26.84 -11.57
C THR A 538 20.86 -27.00 -12.10
N LEU A 539 20.21 -28.11 -11.81
CA LEU A 539 18.90 -28.47 -12.34
C LEU A 539 17.97 -28.92 -11.22
N GLN A 540 16.69 -28.64 -11.35
CA GLN A 540 15.68 -29.06 -10.38
C GLN A 540 15.04 -30.37 -10.82
N ALA A 541 14.98 -31.35 -9.92
CA ALA A 541 14.28 -32.61 -10.16
C ALA A 541 12.75 -32.38 -10.23
N PRO A 542 12.01 -33.19 -11.02
CA PRO A 542 10.56 -33.16 -11.04
C PRO A 542 9.94 -33.29 -9.63
N ASP A 543 8.77 -32.71 -9.44
CA ASP A 543 7.97 -32.77 -8.20
C ASP A 543 7.23 -34.11 -8.06
N ALA A 544 6.84 -34.73 -9.17
CA ALA A 544 6.20 -36.03 -9.18
C ALA A 544 7.23 -37.19 -9.15
N PRO A 545 7.02 -38.24 -8.33
CA PRO A 545 7.82 -39.46 -8.39
C PRO A 545 7.64 -40.21 -9.72
N GLY A 546 8.70 -40.83 -10.22
CA GLY A 546 8.67 -41.60 -11.47
C GLY A 546 10.03 -41.75 -12.14
N ASP A 547 10.06 -42.48 -13.25
CA ASP A 547 11.24 -42.59 -14.10
C ASP A 547 11.21 -41.48 -15.17
N TYR A 548 12.32 -40.74 -15.26
CA TYR A 548 12.47 -39.62 -16.18
C TYR A 548 13.76 -39.74 -17.01
N VAL A 549 13.71 -39.23 -18.24
CA VAL A 549 14.90 -38.93 -19.03
C VAL A 549 15.19 -37.44 -18.90
N LEU A 550 16.30 -37.10 -18.26
CA LEU A 550 16.89 -35.77 -18.33
C LEU A 550 17.54 -35.61 -19.70
N GLU A 551 17.12 -34.61 -20.47
CA GLU A 551 17.76 -34.19 -21.70
C GLU A 551 18.34 -32.78 -21.52
N VAL A 552 19.64 -32.60 -21.75
CA VAL A 552 20.33 -31.30 -21.68
C VAL A 552 20.78 -30.90 -23.07
N ASP A 553 20.42 -29.70 -23.50
CA ASP A 553 20.66 -29.17 -24.85
C ASP A 553 21.10 -27.70 -24.79
N LEU A 554 21.66 -27.21 -25.88
CA LEU A 554 21.91 -25.79 -26.09
C LEU A 554 20.70 -25.14 -26.80
N VAL A 555 20.46 -23.87 -26.51
CA VAL A 555 19.44 -23.07 -27.18
C VAL A 555 20.05 -21.74 -27.59
N GLN A 556 19.78 -21.33 -28.82
CA GLN A 556 19.91 -19.93 -29.19
C GLN A 556 18.54 -19.27 -28.95
N GLU A 557 18.50 -18.37 -27.97
CA GLU A 557 17.27 -17.77 -27.45
C GLU A 557 16.48 -17.04 -28.55
N SER A 558 15.17 -17.27 -28.59
CA SER A 558 14.27 -16.76 -29.65
C SER A 558 14.60 -17.24 -31.09
N VAL A 559 15.50 -18.22 -31.27
CA VAL A 559 15.86 -18.79 -32.59
C VAL A 559 15.56 -20.28 -32.68
N SER A 560 16.32 -21.13 -31.97
CA SER A 560 16.17 -22.57 -32.06
C SER A 560 16.95 -23.31 -30.97
N TRP A 561 16.47 -24.49 -30.63
CA TRP A 561 17.27 -25.50 -29.93
C TRP A 561 18.31 -26.09 -30.87
N PHE A 562 19.50 -26.35 -30.35
CA PHE A 562 20.62 -26.88 -31.11
C PHE A 562 20.33 -28.27 -31.67
N LYS A 563 19.60 -29.13 -30.92
CA LYS A 563 19.19 -30.45 -31.42
C LYS A 563 18.36 -30.40 -32.71
N SER A 564 17.58 -29.33 -32.89
CA SER A 564 16.79 -29.11 -34.11
C SER A 564 17.64 -28.78 -35.33
N ARG A 565 18.94 -28.56 -35.14
CA ARG A 565 19.93 -28.15 -36.15
C ARG A 565 21.14 -29.09 -36.24
N GLY A 566 21.06 -30.30 -35.65
CA GLY A 566 22.08 -31.35 -35.80
C GLY A 566 22.98 -31.58 -34.58
N PHE A 567 22.78 -30.84 -33.49
CA PHE A 567 23.46 -31.11 -32.21
C PHE A 567 22.93 -32.38 -31.54
N VAL A 568 23.80 -33.10 -30.85
CA VAL A 568 23.44 -34.31 -30.09
C VAL A 568 23.32 -33.96 -28.60
N PRO A 569 22.11 -33.86 -28.02
CA PRO A 569 21.92 -33.49 -26.62
C PRO A 569 22.34 -34.62 -25.67
N ALA A 570 22.70 -34.25 -24.45
CA ALA A 570 23.02 -35.22 -23.40
C ALA A 570 21.72 -35.82 -22.86
N ARG A 571 21.68 -37.13 -22.64
CA ARG A 571 20.52 -37.83 -22.06
C ARG A 571 20.93 -38.72 -20.90
N LEU A 572 20.14 -38.70 -19.83
CA LEU A 572 20.36 -39.52 -18.65
C LEU A 572 19.03 -39.99 -18.05
N LEU A 573 18.94 -41.28 -17.73
CA LEU A 573 17.82 -41.82 -16.96
C LEU A 573 17.99 -41.51 -15.48
N VAL A 574 16.95 -40.95 -14.85
CA VAL A 574 16.93 -40.58 -13.44
C VAL A 574 15.60 -41.03 -12.84
N ARG A 575 15.66 -41.67 -11.66
CA ARG A 575 14.48 -42.09 -10.92
C ARG A 575 14.21 -41.12 -9.77
N VAL A 576 13.00 -40.58 -9.72
CA VAL A 576 12.55 -39.66 -8.66
C VAL A 576 11.69 -40.45 -7.66
N GLU A 577 12.09 -40.49 -6.39
CA GLU A 577 11.35 -41.17 -5.32
C GLU A 577 11.16 -40.26 -4.11
N ALA A 578 9.94 -40.26 -3.55
CA ALA A 578 9.68 -39.61 -2.28
C ALA A 578 10.50 -40.30 -1.17
N PRO A 579 11.04 -39.56 -0.18
CA PRO A 579 11.70 -40.18 0.96
C PRO A 579 10.72 -41.13 1.69
N GLN A 580 11.19 -42.34 1.99
CA GLN A 580 10.42 -43.34 2.77
C GLN A 580 10.12 -42.86 4.18
#